data_AF-A0A7W1ERF3-F1
#
_entry.id   AF-A0A7W1ERF3-F1
#
_cell.length_a   1.000
_cell.length_b   1.000
_cell.length_c   1.000
_cell.angle_alpha   90.00
_cell.angle_beta   90.00
_cell.angle_gamma   90.00
#
_symmetry.space_group_name_H-M   'P 1'
#
loop_
_entity.id
_entity.type
_entity.pdbx_description
1 polymer ?
#
loop_
_entity_poly.entity_id
_entity_poly.type
_entity_poly.pdbx_seq_one_letter_code
_entity_poly.pdbx_strand_id
1 'polypeptide(L)'
;MSLLDMSYGDEAPHIVNAVIENSKGSRLKIEFDKDLETFVLDRVHQTHLGSPAEYGFIPSTLDEDGDALYVLLISDDPMPMG
;
A
#
# COMPACT_ATOMS: atom_id res chain seq x y z
N MET A 1 -0.25 -0.95 17.81
CA MET A 1 1.01 -0.66 17.10
C MET A 1 0.57 -0.45 15.68
N SER A 2 0.63 0.78 15.19
CA SER A 2 0.08 1.12 13.88
C SER A 2 0.95 0.51 12.77
N LEU A 3 0.35 0.19 11.63
CA LEU A 3 1.11 -0.21 10.44
C LEU A 3 2.06 0.90 9.98
N LEU A 4 1.74 2.16 10.29
CA LEU A 4 2.58 3.32 10.01
C LEU A 4 3.87 3.33 10.85
N ASP A 5 3.86 2.72 12.03
CA ASP A 5 5.01 2.70 12.96
C ASP A 5 5.96 1.52 12.71
N MET A 6 5.64 0.65 11.75
CA MET A 6 6.53 -0.45 11.39
C MET A 6 7.83 0.10 10.78
N SER A 7 8.95 -0.60 10.99
CA SER A 7 10.23 -0.24 10.35
C SER A 7 10.06 -0.22 8.83
N TYR A 8 10.58 0.81 8.15
CA TYR A 8 10.66 0.84 6.69
C TYR A 8 11.58 -0.24 6.10
N GLY A 9 12.37 -0.93 6.94
CA GLY A 9 13.29 -2.00 6.55
C GLY A 9 14.75 -1.68 6.93
N ASP A 10 15.45 -2.65 7.50
CA ASP A 10 16.81 -2.45 8.05
C ASP A 10 17.89 -2.22 6.98
N GLU A 11 17.60 -2.58 5.72
CA GLU A 11 18.49 -2.50 4.56
C GLU A 11 18.05 -1.44 3.54
N ALA A 12 17.24 -0.47 3.98
CA ALA A 12 16.83 0.65 3.15
C ALA A 12 18.05 1.48 2.66
N PRO A 13 18.03 2.00 1.41
CA PRO A 13 16.90 2.02 0.48
C PRO A 13 16.81 0.78 -0.43
N HIS A 14 17.69 -0.21 -0.27
CA HIS A 14 17.79 -1.34 -1.21
C HIS A 14 16.72 -2.41 -0.96
N ILE A 15 16.38 -2.64 0.30
CA ILE A 15 15.30 -3.56 0.72
C ILE A 15 14.42 -2.81 1.71
N VAL A 16 13.12 -2.80 1.44
CA VAL A 16 12.12 -2.10 2.25
C VAL A 16 10.95 -3.02 2.57
N ASN A 17 10.27 -2.74 3.68
CA ASN A 17 8.97 -3.32 3.99
C ASN A 17 7.88 -2.58 3.20
N ALA A 18 6.88 -3.32 2.72
CA ALA A 18 5.73 -2.77 2.03
C ALA A 18 4.45 -3.34 2.64
N VAL A 19 3.50 -2.48 2.95
CA VAL A 19 2.13 -2.85 3.35
C VAL A 19 1.27 -2.80 2.10
N ILE A 20 0.61 -3.91 1.76
CA ILE A 20 -0.20 -3.99 0.54
C ILE A 20 -1.63 -3.52 0.83
N GLU A 21 -2.08 -2.53 0.07
CA GLU A 21 -3.44 -1.99 0.16
C GLU A 21 -4.35 -2.54 -0.94
N ASN A 22 -3.81 -2.72 -2.15
CA ASN A 22 -4.58 -3.11 -3.32
C ASN A 22 -3.91 -4.25 -4.07
N SER A 23 -4.65 -5.36 -4.20
CA SER A 23 -4.17 -6.49 -4.97
C SER A 23 -4.18 -6.24 -6.48
N LYS A 24 -3.22 -6.83 -7.19
CA LYS A 24 -3.18 -6.79 -8.66
C LYS A 24 -4.51 -7.24 -9.27
N GLY A 25 -5.04 -6.46 -10.20
CA GLY A 25 -6.32 -6.68 -10.86
C GLY A 25 -7.55 -6.27 -10.05
N SER A 26 -7.40 -5.89 -8.78
CA SER A 26 -8.52 -5.35 -7.99
C SER A 26 -9.02 -4.03 -8.58
N ARG A 27 -10.36 -3.86 -8.58
CA ARG A 27 -11.03 -2.59 -8.87
C ARG A 27 -11.37 -1.80 -7.61
N LEU A 28 -11.23 -2.43 -6.45
CA LEU A 28 -11.43 -1.79 -5.16
C LEU A 28 -10.17 -1.00 -4.86
N LYS A 29 -10.31 0.32 -4.70
CA LYS A 29 -9.28 1.18 -4.13
C LYS A 29 -9.49 1.19 -2.63
N ILE A 30 -8.72 0.36 -1.96
CA ILE A 30 -8.68 0.26 -0.51
C ILE A 30 -7.43 1.00 -0.05
N GLU A 31 -7.55 1.77 1.02
CA GLU A 31 -6.47 2.57 1.59
C GLU A 31 -6.44 2.38 3.09
N PHE A 32 -5.26 2.48 3.69
CA PHE A 32 -5.12 2.50 5.13
C PHE A 32 -5.47 3.89 5.67
N ASP A 33 -6.58 3.98 6.40
CA ASP A 33 -7.00 5.20 7.06
C ASP A 33 -6.18 5.38 8.34
N LYS A 34 -5.39 6.45 8.39
CA LYS A 34 -4.46 6.75 9.49
C LYS A 34 -5.19 7.11 10.79
N ASP A 35 -6.39 7.69 10.71
CA ASP A 35 -7.17 8.11 11.87
C ASP A 35 -7.94 6.93 12.48
N LEU A 36 -8.43 6.03 11.62
CA LEU A 36 -9.17 4.83 12.02
C LEU A 36 -8.26 3.62 12.29
N GLU A 37 -6.99 3.70 11.93
CA GLU A 37 -6.00 2.61 11.98
C GLU A 37 -6.49 1.32 11.29
N THR A 38 -7.19 1.44 10.16
CA THR A 38 -7.79 0.29 9.45
C THR A 38 -7.87 0.52 7.95
N PHE A 39 -8.04 -0.57 7.20
CA PHE A 39 -8.26 -0.51 5.76
C PHE A 39 -9.71 -0.12 5.44
N VAL A 40 -9.89 0.90 4.60
CA VAL A 40 -11.18 1.44 4.20
C VAL A 40 -11.28 1.46 2.68
N LEU A 41 -12.45 1.11 2.15
CA LEU A 41 -12.75 1.29 0.74
C LEU A 41 -12.94 2.78 0.44
N ASP A 42 -11.96 3.41 -0.21
CA ASP A 42 -12.08 4.78 -0.74
C ASP A 42 -13.11 4.81 -1.87
N ARG A 43 -12.92 3.94 -2.88
CA ARG A 43 -13.82 3.86 -4.03
C ARG A 43 -13.69 2.57 -4.83
N VAL A 44 -14.63 2.36 -5.75
CA VAL A 44 -14.52 1.36 -6.81
C VAL A 44 -14.14 2.06 -8.11
N HIS A 45 -13.04 1.66 -8.74
CA HIS A 45 -12.60 2.20 -10.02
C HIS A 45 -13.68 1.97 -11.10
N GLN A 46 -14.02 3.03 -11.84
CA GLN A 46 -15.04 2.98 -12.90
C GLN A 46 -14.56 2.22 -14.14
N THR A 47 -13.24 2.19 -14.37
CA THR A 47 -12.64 1.39 -15.43
C THR A 47 -12.74 -0.09 -15.10
N HIS A 48 -12.82 -0.92 -16.14
CA HIS A 48 -12.73 -2.37 -15.99
C HIS A 48 -11.29 -2.84 -15.78
N LEU A 49 -10.33 -1.93 -15.96
CA LEU A 49 -8.93 -2.12 -15.61
C LEU A 49 -8.77 -1.95 -14.09
N GLY A 50 -8.34 -3.02 -13.42
CA GLY A 50 -7.89 -2.97 -12.03
C GLY A 50 -6.42 -2.54 -11.92
N SER A 51 -5.88 -2.53 -10.70
CA SER A 51 -4.47 -2.18 -10.47
C SER A 51 -3.54 -3.07 -11.30
N PRO A 52 -2.55 -2.51 -12.03
CA PRO A 52 -1.66 -3.30 -12.88
C PRO A 52 -0.71 -4.21 -12.07
N ALA A 53 -0.51 -3.91 -10.80
CA ALA A 53 0.37 -4.60 -9.88
C ALA A 53 -0.13 -4.42 -8.43
N GLU A 54 0.54 -5.08 -7.50
CA GLU A 54 0.31 -4.87 -6.07
C GLU A 54 0.68 -3.42 -5.72
N TYR A 55 -0.17 -2.74 -4.95
CA TYR A 55 0.03 -1.34 -4.57
C TYR A 55 -0.17 -1.15 -3.08
N GLY A 56 0.65 -0.30 -2.49
CA GLY A 56 0.49 0.14 -1.12
C GLY A 56 1.55 1.16 -0.72
N PHE A 57 2.04 1.09 0.51
CA PHE A 57 2.97 2.08 1.06
C PHE A 57 4.12 1.46 1.87
N ILE A 58 5.18 2.25 2.05
CA ILE A 58 6.33 1.93 2.89
C ILE A 58 6.09 2.56 4.28
N PRO A 59 5.98 1.77 5.36
CA PRO A 59 5.82 2.27 6.72
C PRO A 59 6.91 3.26 7.15
N SER A 60 6.67 4.10 8.16
CA SER A 60 7.66 5.03 8.71
C SER A 60 8.36 5.94 7.69
N THR A 61 7.67 6.30 6.60
CA THR A 61 8.12 7.27 5.61
C THR A 61 7.16 8.44 5.54
N LEU A 62 7.64 9.57 5.01
CA LEU A 62 6.85 10.79 4.84
C LEU A 62 7.25 11.43 3.50
N ASP A 63 6.28 11.56 2.61
CA ASP A 63 6.38 12.26 1.34
C ASP A 63 5.98 13.74 1.49
N GLU A 64 6.21 14.54 0.44
CA GLU A 64 5.94 15.99 0.43
C GLU A 64 4.46 16.35 0.58
N ASP A 65 3.55 15.41 0.28
CA ASP A 65 2.09 15.56 0.43
C ASP A 65 1.58 15.20 1.83
N GLY A 66 2.45 14.69 2.71
CA GLY A 66 2.11 14.27 4.07
C GLY A 66 1.69 12.80 4.19
N ASP A 67 1.76 12.03 3.11
CA ASP A 67 1.51 10.59 3.10
C ASP A 67 2.78 9.76 3.20
N ALA A 68 2.61 8.46 3.46
CA ALA A 68 3.72 7.53 3.36
C ALA A 68 4.09 7.34 1.88
N LEU A 69 5.37 7.06 1.61
CA LEU A 69 5.82 6.80 0.25
C LEU A 69 5.09 5.58 -0.33
N TYR A 70 4.49 5.78 -1.50
CA TYR A 70 3.79 4.72 -2.22
C TYR A 70 4.77 3.76 -2.91
N VAL A 71 4.36 2.50 -3.00
CA VAL A 71 5.13 1.44 -3.66
C VAL A 71 4.24 0.61 -4.57
N LEU A 72 4.81 0.20 -5.70
CA LEU A 72 4.22 -0.75 -6.62
C LEU A 72 5.11 -2.00 -6.65
N LEU A 73 4.56 -3.14 -6.22
CA LEU A 73 5.27 -4.41 -6.17
C LEU A 73 4.95 -5.25 -7.40
N ILE A 74 5.99 -5.60 -8.16
CA ILE A 74 5.89 -6.46 -9.33
C ILE A 74 6.16 -7.90 -8.90
N SER A 75 5.12 -8.73 -8.94
CA SER A 75 5.17 -10.15 -8.66
C SER A 75 4.32 -10.94 -9.68
N ASP A 76 4.64 -12.23 -9.81
CA ASP A 76 3.85 -13.18 -10.59
C ASP A 76 2.59 -13.62 -9.83
N ASP A 77 2.73 -13.83 -8.51
CA ASP A 77 1.65 -14.22 -7.62
C ASP A 77 0.96 -13.00 -6.99
N PRO A 78 -0.37 -13.05 -6.79
CA PRO A 78 -1.10 -12.00 -6.09
C PRO A 78 -0.76 -12.00 -4.59
N MET A 79 -0.68 -10.82 -4.01
CA MET A 79 -0.44 -10.66 -2.57
C MET A 79 -1.74 -10.32 -1.84
N PRO A 80 -1.96 -10.87 -0.63
CA PRO A 80 -3.06 -10.41 0.22
C PRO A 80 -2.80 -8.98 0.68
N MET A 81 -3.87 -8.29 1.05
CA MET A 81 -3.81 -7.00 1.74
C MET A 81 -3.35 -7.19 3.19
N GLY A 82 -2.61 -6.21 3.71
CA GLY A 82 -2.07 -6.20 5.07
C GLY A 82 -0.61 -6.61 5.11
#